data_AF-A0A932TDI9-F1
#
_entry.id   AF-A0A932TDI9-F1
#
_cell.length_a   1.000
_cell.length_b   1.000
_cell.length_c   1.000
_cell.angle_alpha   90.00
_cell.angle_beta   90.00
_cell.angle_gamma   90.00
#
_symmetry.space_group_name_H-M   'P 1'
#
loop_
_entity.id
_entity.type
_entity.pdbx_description
1 polymer ?
#
loop_
_entity_poly.entity_id
_entity_poly.type
_entity_poly.pdbx_seq_one_letter_code
_entity_poly.pdbx_strand_id
1 'polypeptide(L)'
;MRLDTAIRTAGLILALAAAGPALAHSQGHQGHAHGKAKTAQGRTITCPVMKSNIPISKAIKVVHKGKTYYVCCKRCIAKVKTGRYRPNG
;
A
#
# COMPACT_ATOMS: atom_id res chain seq x y z
N MET A 1 11.57 -61.53 -22.60
CA MET A 1 11.40 -61.27 -21.16
C MET A 1 12.80 -60.96 -20.60
N ARG A 2 12.96 -59.77 -20.02
CA ARG A 2 14.11 -59.19 -19.29
C ARG A 2 15.42 -59.99 -19.22
N LEU A 3 16.51 -59.41 -19.75
CA LEU A 3 17.71 -59.01 -19.01
C LEU A 3 18.68 -58.31 -19.98
N ASP A 4 19.54 -57.45 -19.44
CA ASP A 4 20.80 -56.95 -20.00
C ASP A 4 20.85 -55.53 -20.60
N THR A 5 21.92 -54.81 -20.26
CA THR A 5 22.21 -53.39 -20.54
C THR A 5 21.49 -52.38 -19.61
N ALA A 6 21.62 -52.47 -18.29
CA ALA A 6 22.86 -52.13 -17.58
C ALA A 6 23.54 -50.86 -18.17
N ILE A 7 23.19 -49.70 -17.63
CA ILE A 7 24.16 -48.77 -17.02
C ILE A 7 25.47 -48.60 -17.82
N ARG A 8 25.51 -48.07 -19.04
CA ARG A 8 26.78 -47.63 -19.69
C ARG A 8 26.59 -46.59 -20.80
N THR A 9 26.31 -45.33 -20.44
CA THR A 9 26.60 -44.08 -21.22
C THR A 9 25.70 -42.95 -20.67
N ALA A 10 26.02 -42.30 -19.56
CA ALA A 10 27.10 -41.30 -19.49
C ALA A 10 27.30 -40.61 -20.85
N GLY A 11 26.61 -39.48 -21.06
CA GLY A 11 26.67 -38.75 -22.32
C GLY A 11 26.03 -37.37 -22.21
N LEU A 12 26.69 -36.49 -21.46
CA LEU A 12 26.82 -35.04 -21.71
C LEU A 12 25.64 -34.37 -22.47
N ILE A 13 24.75 -33.68 -21.76
CA ILE A 13 24.05 -32.53 -22.34
C ILE A 13 24.68 -31.27 -21.74
N LEU A 14 25.74 -30.83 -22.42
CA LEU A 14 26.37 -29.54 -22.29
C LEU A 14 25.50 -28.53 -23.07
N ALA A 15 24.84 -27.59 -22.39
CA ALA A 15 24.25 -26.45 -23.10
C ALA A 15 24.17 -25.17 -22.25
N LEU A 16 25.20 -24.35 -22.44
CA LEU A 16 25.15 -22.89 -22.66
C LEU A 16 24.56 -22.00 -21.54
N ALA A 17 25.45 -21.57 -20.66
CA ALA A 17 25.33 -20.31 -19.93
C ALA A 17 25.31 -19.14 -20.93
N ALA A 18 24.13 -18.56 -21.19
CA ALA A 18 23.99 -17.31 -21.90
C ALA A 18 24.36 -16.14 -20.98
N ALA A 19 25.63 -15.71 -21.04
CA ALA A 19 26.05 -14.42 -20.54
C ALA A 19 25.56 -13.32 -21.50
N GLY A 20 24.43 -12.69 -21.17
CA GLY A 20 23.96 -11.46 -21.83
C GLY A 20 24.08 -10.27 -20.88
N PRO A 21 24.81 -9.18 -21.23
CA PRO A 21 24.78 -7.96 -20.46
C PRO A 21 23.56 -7.16 -20.93
N ALA A 22 22.53 -7.07 -20.11
CA ALA A 22 21.39 -6.23 -20.44
C ALA A 22 20.79 -5.60 -19.18
N LEU A 23 20.61 -4.28 -19.29
CA LEU A 23 19.69 -3.42 -18.55
C LEU A 23 20.25 -2.75 -17.28
N ALA A 24 20.88 -1.59 -17.53
CA ALA A 24 20.64 -0.42 -16.71
C ALA A 24 19.13 -0.25 -16.48
N HIS A 25 18.70 -0.15 -15.22
CA HIS A 25 17.44 0.49 -14.87
C HIS A 25 17.53 1.20 -13.51
N SER A 26 17.66 2.52 -13.63
CA SER A 26 16.95 3.55 -12.87
C SER A 26 17.11 3.58 -11.34
N GLN A 27 17.78 4.64 -10.88
CA GLN A 27 17.58 5.22 -9.55
C GLN A 27 16.08 5.39 -9.29
N GLY A 28 15.50 4.49 -8.50
CA GLY A 28 14.20 4.71 -7.90
C GLY A 28 14.29 5.88 -6.94
N HIS A 29 13.47 6.90 -7.15
CA HIS A 29 13.21 7.91 -6.13
C HIS A 29 12.56 7.21 -4.94
N GLN A 30 13.36 7.01 -3.90
CA GLN A 30 12.92 6.58 -2.58
C GLN A 30 11.90 7.59 -2.03
N GLY A 31 10.62 7.27 -2.25
CA GLY A 31 9.52 7.94 -1.60
C GLY A 31 9.68 7.83 -0.08
N HIS A 32 9.70 8.98 0.59
CA HIS A 32 9.78 9.06 2.05
C HIS A 32 8.50 8.47 2.65
N ALA A 33 8.58 7.20 3.04
CA ALA A 33 7.55 6.55 3.84
C ALA A 33 7.61 7.10 5.28
N HIS A 34 6.64 7.92 5.66
CA HIS A 34 6.40 8.26 7.05
C HIS A 34 5.68 7.11 7.76
N GLY A 35 6.40 6.01 8.00
CA GLY A 35 5.98 4.95 8.92
C GLY A 35 6.53 5.24 10.32
N LYS A 36 5.95 6.20 11.04
CA LYS A 36 6.32 6.42 12.45
C LYS A 36 5.92 5.20 13.28
N ALA A 37 6.91 4.70 14.01
CA ALA A 37 6.87 3.56 14.90
C ALA A 37 5.68 3.56 15.86
N LYS A 38 5.21 2.34 16.14
CA LYS A 38 4.11 2.03 17.03
C LYS A 38 4.50 2.24 18.49
N THR A 39 4.35 3.46 19.00
CA THR A 39 4.39 3.73 20.46
C THR A 39 2.97 4.11 20.93
N ALA A 40 2.43 3.35 21.88
CA ALA A 40 1.13 3.53 22.56
C ALA A 40 0.01 4.14 21.68
N GLN A 41 -0.55 3.36 20.75
CA GLN A 41 -1.55 3.87 19.80
C GLN A 41 -2.89 4.18 20.47
N GLY A 42 -3.06 5.43 20.92
CA GLY A 42 -4.41 5.98 21.08
C GLY A 42 -5.18 5.78 19.77
N ARG A 43 -6.45 5.35 19.84
CA ARG A 43 -7.25 5.15 18.63
C ARG A 43 -7.36 6.48 17.88
N THR A 44 -6.90 6.51 16.64
CA THR A 44 -6.98 7.66 15.74
C THR A 44 -7.91 7.37 14.57
N ILE A 45 -8.51 8.42 14.02
CA ILE A 45 -9.28 8.38 12.77
C ILE A 45 -8.71 9.39 11.78
N THR A 46 -8.83 9.12 10.49
CA THR A 46 -8.38 10.03 9.45
C THR A 46 -9.47 11.03 9.11
N CYS A 47 -9.18 12.33 9.24
CA CYS A 47 -10.06 13.38 8.71
C CYS A 47 -10.07 13.27 7.18
N PRO A 48 -11.22 13.01 6.52
CA PRO A 48 -11.19 12.64 5.12
C PRO A 48 -11.17 13.87 4.19
N VAL A 49 -11.25 15.08 4.76
CA VAL A 49 -11.07 16.37 4.08
C VAL A 49 -9.60 16.74 3.97
N MET A 50 -8.85 16.63 5.07
CA MET A 50 -7.45 17.07 5.19
C MET A 50 -6.44 15.91 5.11
N LYS A 51 -6.93 14.66 5.16
CA LYS A 51 -6.13 13.43 5.21
C LYS A 51 -5.18 13.37 6.42
N SER A 52 -5.52 14.07 7.50
CA SER A 52 -4.73 14.12 8.74
C SER A 52 -5.28 13.15 9.79
N ASN A 53 -4.39 12.47 10.51
CA ASN A 53 -4.74 11.63 11.64
C ASN A 53 -5.15 12.49 12.84
N ILE A 54 -6.28 12.18 13.44
CA ILE A 54 -6.78 12.85 14.65
C ILE A 54 -7.11 11.82 15.74
N PRO A 55 -6.86 12.15 17.02
CA PRO A 55 -7.36 11.34 18.12
C PRO A 55 -8.88 11.24 18.05
N ILE A 56 -9.44 10.04 18.26
CA ILE A 56 -10.90 9.86 18.28
C ILE A 56 -11.57 10.78 19.31
N SER A 57 -10.92 11.03 20.45
CA SER A 57 -11.41 11.95 21.49
C SER A 57 -11.56 13.41 21.02
N LYS A 58 -10.87 13.80 19.94
CA LYS A 58 -10.95 15.15 19.36
C LYS A 58 -11.73 15.18 18.04
N ALA A 59 -12.24 14.03 17.58
CA ALA A 59 -12.94 13.94 16.32
C ALA A 59 -14.35 14.54 16.42
N ILE A 60 -14.71 15.38 15.46
CA ILE A 60 -16.03 16.01 15.40
C ILE A 60 -16.92 15.20 14.46
N LYS A 61 -18.05 14.69 14.99
CA LYS A 61 -19.05 13.95 14.23
C LYS A 61 -19.91 14.90 13.39
N VAL A 62 -20.08 14.58 12.10
CA VAL A 62 -20.89 15.35 11.16
C VAL A 62 -21.77 14.38 10.37
N VAL A 63 -23.08 14.60 10.38
CA VAL A 63 -24.02 13.80 9.58
C VAL A 63 -24.43 14.62 8.35
N HIS A 64 -24.30 14.04 7.16
CA HIS A 64 -24.71 14.65 5.89
C HIS A 64 -25.19 13.58 4.91
N LYS A 65 -26.38 13.75 4.31
CA LYS A 65 -27.00 12.79 3.37
C LYS A 65 -27.08 11.36 3.93
N GLY A 66 -27.44 11.20 5.20
CA GLY A 66 -27.51 9.90 5.87
C GLY A 66 -26.15 9.25 6.19
N LYS A 67 -25.03 9.90 5.86
CA LYS A 67 -23.68 9.40 6.11
C LYS A 67 -23.04 10.16 7.29
N THR A 68 -22.31 9.43 8.13
CA THR A 68 -21.57 9.98 9.27
C THR A 68 -20.10 10.15 8.90
N TYR A 69 -19.58 11.35 9.13
CA TYR A 69 -18.18 11.73 8.90
C TYR A 69 -17.54 12.22 10.19
N TYR A 70 -16.25 11.95 10.33
CA TYR A 70 -15.44 12.42 11.45
C TYR A 70 -14.37 13.37 10.93
N VAL A 71 -14.36 14.60 11.42
CA VAL A 71 -13.47 15.66 10.93
C VAL A 71 -12.66 16.30 12.04
N CYS A 72 -11.55 16.94 11.66
CA CYS A 72 -10.60 17.55 12.60
C CYS A 72 -10.97 18.97 13.06
N CYS A 73 -11.83 19.69 12.33
CA CYS A 73 -12.12 21.10 12.64
C CYS A 73 -13.43 21.62 12.03
N LYS A 74 -13.89 22.78 12.52
CA LYS A 74 -15.13 23.47 12.06
C LYS A 74 -15.14 23.76 10.56
N ARG A 75 -14.01 24.12 9.97
CA ARG A 75 -13.89 24.36 8.51
C ARG A 75 -14.19 23.09 7.71
N CYS A 76 -13.77 21.92 8.20
CA CYS A 76 -14.07 20.64 7.55
C CYS A 76 -15.57 20.28 7.67
N ILE A 77 -16.22 20.63 8.78
CA ILE A 77 -17.69 20.48 8.93
C ILE A 77 -18.40 21.24 7.81
N ALA A 78 -18.03 22.50 7.57
CA ALA A 78 -18.64 23.32 6.52
C ALA A 78 -18.46 22.69 5.13
N LYS A 79 -17.26 22.17 4.81
CA LYS A 79 -17.02 21.46 3.54
C LYS A 79 -17.90 20.21 3.37
N VAL A 80 -18.07 19.44 4.45
CA VAL A 80 -18.98 18.26 4.46
C VAL A 80 -20.43 18.69 4.28
N LYS A 81 -20.90 19.71 5.01
CA LYS A 81 -22.30 20.18 4.95
C LYS A 81 -22.67 20.86 3.64
N THR A 82 -21.76 21.62 3.05
CA THR A 82 -21.98 22.30 1.76
C THR A 82 -21.98 21.32 0.58
N GLY A 83 -21.69 20.04 0.79
CA GLY A 83 -21.59 19.03 -0.27
C GLY A 83 -20.38 19.21 -1.20
N ARG A 84 -19.51 20.22 -0.95
CA ARG A 84 -18.25 20.40 -1.69
C ARG A 84 -17.24 19.30 -1.39
N TYR A 85 -17.42 18.59 -0.29
CA TYR A 85 -16.68 17.38 0.02
C TYR A 85 -17.37 16.16 -0.63
N ARG A 86 -16.72 15.57 -1.63
CA ARG A 86 -17.10 14.29 -2.27
C ARG A 86 -16.23 13.14 -1.70
N PRO A 87 -16.76 12.32 -0.78
CA PRO A 87 -16.05 11.14 -0.30
C PRO A 87 -16.08 10.06 -1.39
N ASN A 88 -14.92 9.81 -2.01
CA ASN A 88 -14.75 8.97 -3.21
C ASN A 88 -15.49 9.58 -4.41
N GLY A 89 -14.74 10.33 -5.24
CA GLY A 89 -15.23 11.18 -6.32
C GLY A 89 -16.40 10.64 -7.12
#